data_AF-A0A822GIP4-F1
#
_entry.id   AF-A0A822GIP4-F1
#
_cell.length_a   1.000
_cell.length_b   1.000
_cell.length_c   1.000
_cell.angle_alpha   90.00
_cell.angle_beta   90.00
_cell.angle_gamma   90.00
#
_symmetry.space_group_name_H-M   'P 1'
#
loop_
_entity.id
_entity.type
_entity.pdbx_description
1 polymer ?
#
loop_
_entity_poly.entity_id
_entity_poly.type
_entity_poly.pdbx_seq_one_letter_code
_entity_poly.pdbx_strand_id
1 'polypeptide(L)'
;MSVAIDSVKVYINQFIHNFDYVDAIFLAERLYAEVKNDESTYLLARTYYLSGDVNKSYWLLRNSSIEHLPTAKLLLAKCCFDMDKLHEAESILVGNCLSINTLVLDDFVNGHGDQAAFALQLLAKVCEKSDRHQKASECYRKSLKLNPFLWSSFEALCRL
;
A
#
# COMPACT_ATOMS: atom_id res chain seq x y z
N MET A 1 -18.91 23.67 8.67
CA MET A 1 -18.73 22.26 9.11
C MET A 1 -17.54 21.59 8.41
N SER A 2 -17.30 21.82 7.11
CA SER A 2 -16.12 21.28 6.39
C SER A 2 -14.75 21.67 6.97
N VAL A 3 -14.58 22.93 7.39
CA VAL A 3 -13.31 23.46 7.95
C VAL A 3 -12.84 22.70 9.19
N ALA A 4 -13.77 22.18 10.00
CA ALA A 4 -13.45 21.40 11.19
C ALA A 4 -12.89 20.01 10.83
N ILE A 5 -13.46 19.36 9.81
CA ILE A 5 -13.05 18.03 9.36
C ILE A 5 -11.62 18.05 8.79
N ASP A 6 -11.30 19.05 7.97
CA ASP A 6 -9.96 19.18 7.41
C ASP A 6 -8.93 19.46 8.51
N SER A 7 -9.30 20.23 9.54
CA SER A 7 -8.46 20.45 10.72
C SER A 7 -8.18 19.14 11.46
N VAL A 8 -9.19 18.26 11.62
CA VAL A 8 -9.02 16.95 12.28
C VAL A 8 -8.03 16.06 11.54
N LYS A 9 -8.09 16.01 10.20
CA LYS A 9 -7.12 15.24 9.39
C LYS A 9 -5.68 15.72 9.62
N VAL A 10 -5.47 17.03 9.75
CA VAL A 10 -4.15 17.61 10.04
C VAL A 10 -3.66 17.15 11.41
N TYR A 11 -4.49 17.21 12.44
CA TYR A 11 -4.12 16.74 13.78
C TYR A 11 -3.81 15.24 13.80
N ILE A 12 -4.59 14.39 13.12
CA ILE A 12 -4.29 12.96 13.00
C ILE A 12 -2.88 12.74 12.43
N ASN A 13 -2.54 13.44 11.34
CA ASN A 13 -1.20 13.34 10.76
C ASN A 13 -0.10 13.87 11.70
N GLN A 14 -0.39 14.91 12.47
CA GLN A 14 0.54 15.41 13.48
C GLN A 14 0.80 14.38 14.58
N PHE A 15 -0.25 13.71 15.10
CA PHE A 15 -0.08 12.62 16.06
C PHE A 15 0.71 11.46 15.47
N ILE A 16 0.45 11.08 14.21
CA ILE A 16 1.25 10.07 13.50
C ILE A 16 2.72 10.47 13.42
N HIS A 17 3.03 11.73 13.08
CA HIS A 17 4.42 12.22 13.01
C HIS A 17 5.12 12.22 14.37
N ASN A 18 4.36 12.43 15.45
CA ASN A 18 4.86 12.38 16.82
C ASN A 18 4.86 10.97 17.42
N PHE A 19 4.49 9.95 16.65
CA PHE A 19 4.38 8.54 17.09
C PHE A 19 3.31 8.29 18.18
N ASP A 20 2.39 9.24 18.39
CA ASP A 20 1.28 9.15 19.34
C ASP A 20 0.09 8.41 18.70
N TYR A 21 0.23 7.10 18.53
CA TYR A 21 -0.74 6.29 17.79
C TYR A 21 -2.09 6.14 18.49
N VAL A 22 -2.14 6.15 19.83
CA VAL A 22 -3.39 5.98 20.59
C VAL A 22 -4.36 7.12 20.28
N ASP A 23 -3.87 8.36 20.37
CA ASP A 23 -4.66 9.56 20.07
C ASP A 23 -5.00 9.67 18.58
N ALA A 24 -4.04 9.30 17.70
CA ALA A 24 -4.27 9.25 16.26
C ALA A 24 -5.39 8.27 15.90
N ILE A 25 -5.40 7.06 16.47
CA ILE A 25 -6.43 6.04 16.23
C ILE A 25 -7.79 6.55 16.70
N PHE A 26 -7.87 7.07 17.93
CA PHE A 26 -9.12 7.57 18.48
C PHE A 26 -9.75 8.64 17.59
N LEU A 27 -8.95 9.62 17.14
CA LEU A 27 -9.44 10.67 16.25
C LEU A 27 -9.81 10.14 14.86
N ALA A 28 -9.03 9.20 14.32
CA ALA A 28 -9.32 8.60 13.02
C ALA A 28 -10.59 7.75 13.04
N GLU A 29 -10.87 7.00 14.11
CA GLU A 29 -12.10 6.23 14.29
C GLU A 29 -13.32 7.15 14.35
N ARG A 30 -13.22 8.25 15.11
CA ARG A 30 -14.29 9.25 15.20
C ARG A 30 -14.55 9.90 13.86
N LEU A 31 -13.50 10.27 13.14
CA LEU A 31 -13.61 10.85 11.80
C LEU A 31 -14.28 9.88 10.83
N TYR A 32 -13.89 8.61 10.85
CA TYR A 32 -14.48 7.57 10.00
C TYR A 32 -15.96 7.32 10.33
N ALA A 33 -16.34 7.35 11.62
CA ALA A 33 -17.72 7.20 12.05
C ALA A 33 -18.61 8.39 11.66
N GLU A 34 -18.05 9.61 11.65
CA GLU A 34 -18.76 10.83 11.28
C GLU A 34 -18.87 11.00 9.76
N VAL A 35 -17.77 10.78 9.05
CA VAL A 35 -17.65 11.01 7.60
C VAL A 35 -17.08 9.76 6.95
N LYS A 36 -17.96 8.84 6.54
CA LYS A 36 -17.56 7.57 5.90
C LYS A 36 -17.17 7.78 4.43
N ASN A 37 -16.04 8.43 4.21
CA ASN A 37 -15.46 8.70 2.88
C ASN A 37 -14.20 7.88 2.64
N ASP A 38 -13.77 7.77 1.38
CA ASP A 38 -12.58 7.00 0.99
C ASP A 38 -11.30 7.49 1.68
N GLU A 39 -11.12 8.82 1.77
CA GLU A 39 -9.99 9.42 2.48
C GLU A 39 -9.98 9.10 3.97
N SER A 40 -11.13 9.15 4.63
CA SER A 40 -11.25 8.85 6.06
C SER A 40 -10.92 7.38 6.33
N THR A 41 -11.36 6.50 5.43
CA THR A 41 -11.12 5.05 5.49
C THR A 41 -9.64 4.76 5.33
N TYR A 42 -9.01 5.37 4.32
CA TYR A 42 -7.58 5.25 4.08
C TYR A 42 -6.76 5.80 5.27
N LEU A 43 -7.13 6.95 5.82
CA LEU A 43 -6.43 7.56 6.96
C LEU A 43 -6.50 6.66 8.20
N LEU A 44 -7.67 6.11 8.51
CA LEU A 44 -7.84 5.16 9.61
C LEU A 44 -7.03 3.87 9.37
N ALA A 45 -7.12 3.29 8.16
CA ALA A 45 -6.34 2.10 7.81
C ALA A 45 -4.83 2.34 7.91
N ARG A 46 -4.35 3.50 7.44
CA ARG A 46 -2.94 3.89 7.55
C ARG A 46 -2.52 4.04 9.01
N THR A 47 -3.36 4.63 9.85
CA THR A 47 -3.08 4.78 11.28
C THR A 47 -2.95 3.43 11.97
N TYR A 48 -3.87 2.49 11.71
CA TYR A 48 -3.76 1.11 12.20
C TYR A 48 -2.51 0.39 11.72
N TYR A 49 -2.15 0.59 10.45
CA TYR A 49 -0.94 -0.03 9.90
C TYR A 49 0.32 0.49 10.61
N LEU A 50 0.39 1.81 10.84
CA LEU A 50 1.53 2.45 11.50
C LEU A 50 1.63 2.10 12.99
N SER A 51 0.50 1.83 13.66
CA SER A 51 0.49 1.37 15.05
C SER A 51 0.90 -0.10 15.21
N GLY A 52 1.09 -0.84 14.11
CA GLY A 52 1.42 -2.26 14.10
C GLY A 52 0.21 -3.21 14.05
N ASP A 53 -1.02 -2.69 14.09
CA ASP A 53 -2.26 -3.46 14.00
C ASP A 53 -2.62 -3.79 12.54
N VAL A 54 -1.74 -4.53 11.86
CA VAL A 54 -1.88 -4.87 10.42
C VAL A 54 -3.21 -5.58 10.13
N ASN A 55 -3.67 -6.43 11.05
CA ASN A 55 -4.94 -7.15 10.91
C ASN A 55 -6.14 -6.19 10.80
N LYS A 56 -6.22 -5.17 11.66
CA LYS A 56 -7.34 -4.20 11.62
C LYS A 56 -7.32 -3.39 10.34
N SER A 57 -6.13 -2.95 9.91
CA SER A 57 -5.93 -2.25 8.64
C SER A 57 -6.40 -3.10 7.45
N TYR A 58 -5.97 -4.35 7.39
CA TYR A 58 -6.39 -5.31 6.37
C TYR A 58 -7.90 -5.48 6.31
N TRP A 59 -8.55 -5.77 7.44
CA TRP A 59 -10.00 -5.98 7.49
C TRP A 59 -10.79 -4.74 7.08
N LEU A 60 -10.36 -3.56 7.51
CA LEU A 60 -11.00 -2.30 7.14
C LEU A 60 -10.89 -2.03 5.64
N LEU A 61 -9.71 -2.22 5.06
CA LEU A 61 -9.47 -2.04 3.63
C LEU A 61 -10.19 -3.08 2.78
N ARG A 62 -10.22 -4.35 3.21
CA ARG A 62 -10.90 -5.44 2.49
C ARG A 62 -12.42 -5.26 2.46
N ASN A 63 -12.99 -4.72 3.54
CA ASN A 63 -14.43 -4.48 3.65
C ASN A 63 -14.87 -3.13 3.05
N SER A 64 -13.92 -2.29 2.62
CA SER A 64 -14.21 -1.01 1.99
C SER A 64 -14.05 -1.09 0.47
N SER A 65 -14.95 -0.45 -0.25
CA SER A 65 -14.97 -0.41 -1.72
C SER A 65 -14.01 0.63 -2.30
N ILE A 66 -12.79 0.73 -1.77
CA ILE A 66 -11.78 1.75 -2.15
C ILE A 66 -10.68 1.20 -3.06
N GLU A 67 -10.97 0.12 -3.78
CA GLU A 67 -10.04 -0.54 -4.71
C GLU A 67 -9.57 0.36 -5.86
N HIS A 68 -10.34 1.41 -6.17
CA HIS A 68 -10.04 2.37 -7.21
C HIS A 68 -8.88 3.32 -6.84
N LEU A 69 -8.56 3.46 -5.54
CA LEU A 69 -7.51 4.35 -5.07
C LEU A 69 -6.15 3.60 -5.02
N PRO A 70 -5.14 4.01 -5.81
CA PRO A 70 -3.85 3.30 -5.85
C PRO A 70 -3.13 3.22 -4.50
N THR A 71 -3.24 4.26 -3.66
CA THR A 71 -2.62 4.30 -2.33
C THR A 71 -3.25 3.31 -1.36
N ALA A 72 -4.58 3.17 -1.38
CA ALA A 72 -5.29 2.19 -0.56
C ALA A 72 -4.98 0.76 -1.03
N LYS A 73 -4.95 0.53 -2.34
CA LYS A 73 -4.56 -0.76 -2.93
C LYS A 73 -3.14 -1.17 -2.51
N LEU A 74 -2.18 -0.24 -2.60
CA LEU A 74 -0.80 -0.48 -2.18
C LEU A 74 -0.71 -0.81 -0.68
N LEU A 75 -1.43 -0.07 0.17
CA LEU A 75 -1.47 -0.32 1.61
C LEU A 75 -2.05 -1.70 1.92
N LEU A 76 -3.15 -2.09 1.27
CA LEU A 76 -3.76 -3.41 1.44
C LEU A 76 -2.81 -4.53 1.01
N ALA A 77 -2.15 -4.38 -0.14
CA ALA A 77 -1.15 -5.34 -0.61
C ALA A 77 0.03 -5.45 0.37
N LYS A 78 0.45 -4.34 0.98
CA LYS A 78 1.50 -4.33 1.99
C LYS A 78 1.07 -5.05 3.26
N CYS A 79 -0.17 -4.85 3.72
CA CYS A 79 -0.73 -5.62 4.82
C CYS A 79 -0.73 -7.12 4.52
N CYS A 80 -1.11 -7.51 3.30
CA CYS A 80 -1.08 -8.92 2.87
C CYS A 80 0.34 -9.49 2.89
N PHE A 81 1.34 -8.73 2.42
CA PHE A 81 2.74 -9.13 2.45
C PHE A 81 3.27 -9.32 3.88
N ASP A 82 2.94 -8.40 4.78
CA ASP A 82 3.36 -8.47 6.19
C ASP A 82 2.69 -9.64 6.94
N MET A 83 1.48 -10.04 6.52
CA MET A 83 0.77 -11.22 7.00
C MET A 83 1.16 -12.52 6.27
N ASP A 84 2.17 -12.49 5.39
CA ASP A 84 2.63 -13.62 4.57
C ASP A 84 1.59 -14.21 3.59
N LYS A 85 0.54 -13.43 3.28
CA LYS A 85 -0.48 -13.76 2.27
C LYS A 85 -0.04 -13.36 0.86
N LEU A 86 1.03 -14.00 0.37
CA LEU A 86 1.71 -13.62 -0.88
C LEU A 86 0.81 -13.67 -2.12
N HIS A 87 0.01 -14.72 -2.27
CA HIS A 87 -0.91 -14.87 -3.41
C HIS A 87 -1.98 -13.76 -3.44
N GLU A 88 -2.51 -13.39 -2.28
CA GLU A 88 -3.49 -12.30 -2.17
C GLU A 88 -2.84 -10.94 -2.50
N ALA A 89 -1.63 -10.70 -1.97
CA ALA A 89 -0.87 -9.49 -2.28
C ALA A 89 -0.61 -9.33 -3.79
N GLU A 90 -0.21 -10.41 -4.47
CA GLU A 90 -0.03 -10.42 -5.92
C GLU A 90 -1.34 -10.13 -6.65
N SER A 91 -2.42 -10.83 -6.32
CA SER A 91 -3.73 -10.63 -6.97
C SER A 91 -4.22 -9.20 -6.85
N ILE A 92 -4.02 -8.56 -5.70
CA ILE A 92 -4.41 -7.16 -5.47
C ILE A 92 -3.58 -6.21 -6.35
N LEU A 93 -2.26 -6.41 -6.42
CA LEU A 93 -1.36 -5.55 -7.20
C LEU A 93 -1.60 -5.70 -8.71
N VAL A 94 -1.67 -6.94 -9.17
CA VAL A 94 -1.86 -7.32 -10.58
C VAL A 94 -3.29 -7.01 -11.06
N GLY A 95 -4.27 -7.03 -10.15
CA GLY A 95 -5.66 -6.65 -10.43
C GLY A 95 -6.31 -7.56 -11.46
N ASN A 96 -6.72 -6.97 -12.60
CA ASN A 96 -7.45 -7.69 -13.66
C ASN A 96 -6.58 -8.64 -14.49
N CYS A 97 -5.26 -8.61 -14.32
CA CYS A 97 -4.38 -9.58 -14.98
C CYS A 97 -4.45 -10.94 -14.25
N LEU A 98 -4.63 -12.02 -15.02
CA LEU A 98 -4.74 -13.38 -14.49
C LEU A 98 -3.46 -13.86 -13.79
N SER A 99 -2.31 -13.32 -14.19
CA SER A 99 -1.00 -13.67 -13.62
C SER A 99 0.01 -12.55 -13.85
N ILE A 100 1.02 -12.46 -12.98
CA ILE A 100 2.19 -11.61 -13.23
C ILE A 100 2.93 -11.98 -14.53
N ASN A 101 2.84 -13.23 -14.98
CA ASN A 101 3.55 -13.67 -16.18
C ASN A 101 2.99 -13.04 -17.47
N THR A 102 1.70 -12.69 -17.46
CA THR A 102 1.01 -12.02 -18.56
C THR A 102 0.97 -10.50 -18.38
N LEU A 103 1.52 -9.98 -17.28
CA LEU A 103 1.46 -8.57 -16.96
C LEU A 103 2.39 -7.76 -17.88
N VAL A 104 1.79 -6.84 -18.63
CA VAL A 104 2.54 -5.81 -19.35
C VAL A 104 2.93 -4.73 -18.35
N LEU A 105 4.23 -4.61 -18.09
CA LEU A 105 4.74 -3.69 -17.06
C LEU A 105 4.42 -2.21 -17.36
N ASP A 106 4.28 -1.82 -18.63
CA ASP A 106 3.91 -0.45 -19.00
C ASP A 106 2.45 -0.13 -18.65
N ASP A 107 1.53 -1.07 -18.86
CA ASP A 107 0.13 -0.92 -18.46
C ASP A 107 -0.01 -0.88 -16.93
N PHE A 108 0.81 -1.67 -16.22
CA PHE A 108 0.89 -1.61 -14.75
C PHE A 108 1.33 -0.22 -14.27
N VAL A 109 2.35 0.36 -14.90
CA VAL A 109 2.84 1.70 -14.54
C VAL A 109 1.76 2.75 -14.78
N ASN A 110 1.06 2.67 -15.92
CA ASN A 110 -0.04 3.59 -16.22
C ASN A 110 -1.20 3.47 -15.22
N GLY A 111 -1.53 2.26 -14.76
CA GLY A 111 -2.61 2.03 -13.80
C GLY A 111 -2.31 2.51 -12.37
N HIS A 112 -1.05 2.49 -11.95
CA HIS A 112 -0.64 2.87 -10.58
C HIS A 112 -0.09 4.31 -10.48
N GLY A 113 0.20 4.96 -11.61
CA GLY A 113 0.69 6.34 -11.66
C GLY A 113 1.93 6.55 -10.80
N ASP A 114 1.90 7.56 -9.93
CA ASP A 114 3.03 7.92 -9.06
C ASP A 114 3.42 6.82 -8.07
N GLN A 115 2.49 5.90 -7.75
CA GLN A 115 2.73 4.78 -6.85
C GLN A 115 3.34 3.57 -7.55
N ALA A 116 3.46 3.60 -8.88
CA ALA A 116 3.93 2.47 -9.68
C ALA A 116 5.31 1.95 -9.26
N ALA A 117 6.24 2.84 -8.91
CA ALA A 117 7.57 2.44 -8.48
C ALA A 117 7.53 1.60 -7.17
N PHE A 118 6.72 2.02 -6.20
CA PHE A 118 6.55 1.31 -4.93
C PHE A 118 5.73 0.03 -5.10
N ALA A 119 4.71 0.04 -5.96
CA ALA A 119 3.92 -1.13 -6.29
C ALA A 119 4.76 -2.22 -6.99
N LEU A 120 5.62 -1.84 -7.94
CA LEU A 120 6.57 -2.76 -8.59
C LEU A 120 7.61 -3.30 -7.61
N GLN A 121 8.09 -2.47 -6.68
CA GLN A 121 9.01 -2.94 -5.64
C GLN A 121 8.32 -3.99 -4.74
N LEU A 122 7.08 -3.74 -4.31
CA LEU A 122 6.34 -4.71 -3.50
C LEU A 122 6.05 -6.00 -4.26
N LEU A 123 5.67 -5.90 -5.53
CA LEU A 123 5.47 -7.06 -6.40
C LEU A 123 6.74 -7.88 -6.55
N ALA A 124 7.89 -7.23 -6.74
CA ALA A 124 9.19 -7.89 -6.82
C ALA A 124 9.51 -8.67 -5.53
N LYS A 125 9.26 -8.09 -4.35
CA LYS A 125 9.41 -8.76 -3.06
C LYS A 125 8.49 -9.97 -2.91
N VAL A 126 7.26 -9.88 -3.39
CA VAL A 126 6.31 -11.02 -3.41
C VAL A 126 6.84 -12.13 -4.33
N CYS A 127 7.35 -11.79 -5.52
CA CYS A 127 7.95 -12.76 -6.43
C CYS A 127 9.20 -13.42 -5.87
N GLU A 128 10.07 -12.63 -5.24
CA GLU A 128 11.29 -13.11 -4.57
C GLU A 128 10.95 -14.11 -3.46
N LYS A 129 9.99 -13.79 -2.59
CA LYS A 129 9.48 -14.72 -1.55
C LYS A 129 8.80 -15.96 -2.12
N SER A 130 8.37 -15.93 -3.38
CA SER A 130 7.71 -17.04 -4.08
C SER A 130 8.66 -17.79 -5.02
N ASP A 131 9.98 -17.64 -4.85
CA ASP A 131 11.05 -18.26 -5.68
C ASP A 131 11.00 -17.90 -7.19
N ARG A 132 10.30 -16.82 -7.56
CA ARG A 132 10.19 -16.34 -8.95
C ARG A 132 11.22 -15.25 -9.25
N HIS A 133 12.50 -15.57 -9.10
CA HIS A 133 13.61 -14.62 -9.16
C HIS A 133 13.72 -13.86 -10.50
N GLN A 134 13.43 -14.52 -11.63
CA GLN A 134 13.48 -13.87 -12.94
C GLN A 134 12.49 -12.69 -13.02
N LYS A 135 11.23 -12.92 -12.62
CA LYS A 135 10.18 -11.90 -12.57
C LYS A 135 10.45 -10.83 -11.52
N ALA A 136 10.98 -11.23 -10.36
CA ALA A 136 11.43 -10.28 -9.34
C ALA A 136 12.49 -9.30 -9.92
N SER A 137 13.47 -9.82 -10.66
CA SER A 137 14.52 -8.99 -11.26
C SER A 137 13.98 -8.01 -12.31
N GLU A 138 13.01 -8.43 -13.14
CA GLU A 138 12.33 -7.57 -14.10
C GLU A 138 11.60 -6.42 -13.40
N CYS A 139 10.83 -6.74 -12.36
CA CYS A 139 10.07 -5.77 -11.58
C CYS A 139 10.99 -4.78 -10.84
N TYR A 140 12.07 -5.26 -10.19
CA TYR A 140 13.03 -4.38 -9.53
C TYR A 140 13.72 -3.43 -10.51
N ARG A 141 14.17 -3.93 -11.67
CA ARG A 141 14.78 -3.07 -12.71
C ARG A 141 13.80 -2.00 -13.20
N LYS A 142 12.53 -2.35 -13.41
CA LYS A 142 11.50 -1.38 -13.81
C LYS A 142 11.22 -0.37 -12.69
N SER A 143 11.17 -0.79 -11.42
CA SER A 143 11.00 0.11 -10.27
C SER A 143 12.11 1.16 -10.19
N LEU A 144 13.37 0.77 -10.43
CA LEU A 144 14.53 1.67 -10.40
C LEU A 144 14.54 2.66 -11.58
N LYS A 145 14.03 2.25 -12.74
CA LYS A 145 13.86 3.16 -13.89
C LYS A 145 12.85 4.27 -13.59
N LEU A 146 11.83 3.99 -12.78
CA LEU A 146 10.81 4.97 -12.38
C LEU A 146 11.28 5.82 -11.20
N ASN A 147 11.92 5.20 -10.22
CA ASN A 147 12.45 5.88 -9.05
C ASN A 147 13.87 5.38 -8.72
N PRO A 148 14.92 6.14 -9.09
CA PRO A 148 16.31 5.73 -8.86
C PRO A 148 16.71 5.77 -7.39
N PHE A 149 15.89 6.33 -6.50
CA PHE A 149 16.16 6.41 -5.06
C PHE A 149 15.72 5.18 -4.27
N LEU A 150 15.17 4.15 -4.92
CA LEU A 150 14.77 2.90 -4.30
C LEU A 150 15.97 1.99 -4.02
N TRP A 151 16.81 2.36 -3.04
CA TRP A 151 18.00 1.58 -2.67
C TRP A 151 17.68 0.10 -2.40
N SER A 152 16.58 -0.20 -1.70
CA SER A 152 16.19 -1.57 -1.39
C SER A 152 15.89 -2.41 -2.64
N SER A 153 15.42 -1.81 -3.73
CA SER A 153 15.29 -2.52 -5.02
C SER A 153 16.64 -2.83 -5.65
N PHE A 154 17.60 -1.90 -5.56
CA PHE A 154 18.95 -2.09 -6.08
C PHE A 154 19.70 -3.16 -5.28
N GLU A 155 19.64 -3.08 -3.96
CA GLU A 155 20.26 -4.05 -3.07
C GLU A 155 19.70 -5.47 -3.30
N ALA A 156 18.38 -5.62 -3.43
CA ALA A 156 17.77 -6.91 -3.74
C ALA A 156 18.24 -7.47 -5.09
N LEU A 157 18.38 -6.63 -6.12
CA LEU A 157 18.91 -7.05 -7.42
C LEU A 157 20.36 -7.56 -7.36
N CYS A 158 21.17 -7.06 -6.43
CA CYS A 158 22.54 -7.54 -6.26
C CYS A 158 22.62 -8.87 -5.50
N ARG A 159 21.56 -9.23 -4.75
CA ARG A 159 21.50 -10.47 -3.95
C ARG A 159 20.83 -11.64 -4.67
N LEU A 160 19.91 -11.33 -5.60
CA LEU A 160 19.24 -12.29 -6.49
C LEU A 160 20.23 -13.00 -7.42
#